data_AF-A0A923AI72-F1
#
_entry.id   AF-A0A923AI72-F1
#
_cell.length_a   1.000
_cell.length_b   1.000
_cell.length_c   1.000
_cell.angle_alpha   90.00
_cell.angle_beta   90.00
_cell.angle_gamma   90.00
#
_symmetry.space_group_name_H-M   'P 1'
#
loop_
_entity.id
_entity.type
_entity.pdbx_description
1 polymer ?
#
loop_
_entity_poly.entity_id
_entity_poly.type
_entity_poly.pdbx_seq_one_letter_code
_entity_poly.pdbx_strand_id
1 'polypeptide(L)'
;DRQRTQQNLEIVSTDVERGLIFIKGSVPGSKGGWLIVKDAVKIARPAEAPYPAAIKVAANSNQAADTPADEAPVADATDGQEG
;
A
#
# COMPACT_ATOMS: atom_id res chain seq x y z
N ASP A 1 -5.68 -18.50 11.59
CA ASP A 1 -6.01 -17.36 10.73
C ASP A 1 -5.28 -17.51 9.39
N ARG A 2 -5.92 -17.25 8.25
CA ARG A 2 -5.28 -17.41 6.93
C ARG A 2 -5.64 -16.21 6.07
N GLN A 3 -4.64 -15.41 5.71
CA GLN A 3 -4.82 -14.31 4.76
C GLN A 3 -5.30 -14.86 3.41
N ARG A 4 -6.49 -14.41 2.99
CA ARG A 4 -7.08 -14.75 1.70
C ARG A 4 -7.22 -13.49 0.86
N THR A 5 -6.90 -13.62 -0.42
CA THR A 5 -7.05 -12.54 -1.41
C THR A 5 -8.03 -13.01 -2.46
N GLN A 6 -9.05 -12.19 -2.72
CA GLN A 6 -9.97 -12.40 -3.82
C GLN A 6 -9.51 -11.52 -5.00
N GLN A 7 -9.44 -12.10 -6.19
CA GLN A 7 -9.06 -11.38 -7.42
C GLN A 7 -10.24 -11.31 -8.39
N ASN A 8 -10.11 -10.52 -9.46
CA ASN A 8 -11.14 -10.26 -10.46
C ASN A 8 -12.39 -9.58 -9.87
N LEU A 9 -12.17 -8.70 -8.88
CA LEU A 9 -13.19 -7.83 -8.33
C LEU A 9 -13.24 -6.52 -9.12
N GLU A 10 -14.42 -5.95 -9.24
CA GLU A 10 -14.66 -4.70 -9.97
C GLU A 10 -15.13 -3.61 -9.00
N ILE A 11 -14.56 -2.40 -9.12
CA ILE A 11 -15.03 -1.21 -8.41
C ILE A 11 -16.08 -0.55 -9.29
N VAL A 12 -17.33 -0.50 -8.84
CA VAL A 12 -18.45 0.03 -9.62
C VAL A 12 -18.67 1.52 -9.41
N SER A 13 -18.31 2.02 -8.23
CA SER A 13 -18.44 3.43 -7.88
C SER A 13 -17.56 3.76 -6.67
N THR A 14 -17.17 5.02 -6.56
CA THR A 14 -16.43 5.57 -5.42
C THR A 14 -17.13 6.83 -4.94
N ASP A 15 -17.46 6.88 -3.66
CA ASP A 15 -17.96 8.08 -2.99
C ASP A 15 -16.80 8.75 -2.26
N VAL A 16 -16.36 9.88 -2.81
CA VAL A 16 -15.23 10.64 -2.29
C VAL A 16 -15.55 11.35 -0.98
N GLU A 17 -16.78 11.83 -0.80
CA GLU A 17 -17.16 12.63 0.36
C GLU A 17 -17.22 11.76 1.61
N ARG A 18 -17.74 10.54 1.46
CA ARG A 18 -17.85 9.56 2.55
C ARG A 18 -16.65 8.62 2.66
N GLY A 19 -15.72 8.68 1.70
CA GLY A 19 -14.57 7.78 1.63
C GLY A 19 -14.95 6.31 1.42
N LEU A 20 -16.01 6.04 0.65
CA LEU A 20 -16.53 4.70 0.41
C LEU A 20 -16.20 4.19 -0.99
N ILE A 21 -15.99 2.88 -1.10
CA ILE A 21 -15.75 2.17 -2.36
C ILE A 21 -16.79 1.08 -2.50
N PHE A 22 -17.50 1.06 -3.63
CA PHE A 22 -18.48 0.04 -3.95
C PHE A 22 -17.83 -1.04 -4.80
N ILE A 23 -17.76 -2.25 -4.27
CA ILE A 23 -17.11 -3.41 -4.90
C ILE A 23 -18.19 -4.40 -5.31
N LYS A 24 -18.13 -4.88 -6.56
CA LYS A 24 -18.98 -5.96 -7.06
C LYS A 24 -18.36 -7.31 -6.72
N GLY A 25 -19.08 -8.09 -5.91
CA GLY A 25 -18.68 -9.45 -5.52
C GLY A 25 -18.58 -9.62 -4.01
N SER A 26 -17.93 -10.70 -3.59
CA SER A 26 -17.70 -11.01 -2.19
C SER A 26 -16.31 -10.58 -1.72
N VAL A 27 -16.25 -10.12 -0.48
CA VAL A 27 -15.02 -9.69 0.19
C VAL A 27 -14.76 -10.66 1.35
N PRO A 28 -13.53 -11.20 1.50
CA PRO A 28 -13.23 -12.14 2.57
C PRO A 28 -13.24 -11.44 3.94
N GLY A 29 -13.77 -12.15 4.95
CA GLY A 29 -13.83 -11.65 6.32
C GLY A 29 -15.21 -11.14 6.73
N SER A 30 -15.32 -10.71 7.98
CA SER A 30 -16.53 -10.14 8.55
C SER A 30 -16.60 -8.62 8.37
N LYS A 31 -17.80 -8.07 8.51
CA LYS A 31 -18.02 -6.62 8.54
C LYS A 31 -17.18 -5.96 9.65
N GLY A 32 -16.50 -4.86 9.32
CA GLY A 32 -15.67 -4.10 10.27
C GLY A 32 -14.25 -4.62 10.44
N GLY A 33 -13.86 -5.67 9.72
CA GLY A 33 -12.46 -6.12 9.65
C GLY A 33 -11.59 -5.17 8.83
N TRP A 34 -10.28 -5.31 9.01
CA TRP A 34 -9.28 -4.61 8.21
C TRP A 34 -8.98 -5.39 6.93
N LEU A 35 -8.88 -4.67 5.82
CA LEU A 35 -8.56 -5.23 4.52
C LEU A 35 -7.48 -4.42 3.82
N ILE A 36 -6.72 -5.10 2.97
CA ILE A 36 -5.72 -4.50 2.10
C ILE A 36 -6.26 -4.56 0.68
N VAL A 37 -6.46 -3.40 0.06
CA VAL A 37 -6.84 -3.26 -1.34
C VAL A 37 -5.59 -2.95 -2.16
N LYS A 38 -5.42 -3.62 -3.30
CA LYS A 38 -4.29 -3.44 -4.22
C LYS A 38 -4.80 -3.39 -5.66
N ASP A 39 -4.05 -2.73 -6.53
CA ASP A 39 -4.30 -2.74 -7.97
C ASP A 39 -4.34 -4.17 -8.52
N ALA A 40 -5.21 -4.38 -9.51
CA ALA A 40 -5.32 -5.66 -10.19
C ALA A 40 -4.03 -5.97 -10.97
N VAL A 41 -3.50 -7.18 -10.79
CA VAL A 41 -2.30 -7.64 -11.50
C VAL A 41 -2.65 -8.29 -12.85
N LYS A 42 -3.85 -8.86 -12.96
CA LYS A 42 -4.30 -9.62 -14.16
C LYS A 42 -4.90 -8.76 -15.26
N ILE A 43 -5.33 -7.55 -14.92
CA ILE A 43 -5.97 -6.61 -15.85
C ILE A 43 -5.10 -5.36 -15.86
N ALA A 44 -4.82 -4.84 -17.05
CA ALA A 44 -4.06 -3.61 -17.19
C ALA A 44 -4.78 -2.46 -16.48
N ARG A 45 -4.01 -1.58 -15.84
CA ARG A 45 -4.57 -0.37 -15.23
C ARG A 45 -5.27 0.45 -16.33
N PRO A 46 -6.46 1.02 -16.07
CA PRO A 46 -7.06 1.98 -16.99
C PRO A 46 -6.09 3.14 -17.25
N ALA A 47 -5.98 3.56 -18.52
CA ALA A 47 -4.99 4.55 -18.96
C ALA A 47 -5.20 5.94 -18.32
N GLU A 48 -6.40 6.24 -17.86
CA GLU A 48 -6.78 7.51 -17.22
C GLU A 48 -6.41 7.57 -15.73
N ALA A 49 -6.09 6.44 -15.09
CA ALA A 49 -5.75 6.43 -13.67
C ALA A 49 -4.35 7.03 -13.43
N PRO A 50 -4.23 8.07 -12.57
CA PRO A 50 -2.95 8.72 -12.31
C PRO A 50 -1.99 7.82 -11.53
N TYR A 51 -0.71 7.85 -11.90
CA TYR A 51 0.37 7.16 -11.22
C TYR A 51 1.35 8.19 -10.64
N PRO A 52 1.80 8.08 -9.37
CA PRO A 52 1.59 6.98 -8.43
C PRO A 52 0.28 7.07 -7.60
N ALA A 53 -0.33 8.25 -7.47
CA ALA A 53 -1.60 8.42 -6.76
C ALA A 53 -2.35 9.68 -7.24
N ALA A 54 -3.68 9.66 -7.16
CA ALA A 54 -4.51 10.84 -7.33
C ALA A 54 -4.48 11.70 -6.04
N ILE A 55 -3.40 12.45 -5.82
CA ILE A 55 -3.32 13.35 -4.67
C ILE A 55 -4.26 14.53 -4.90
N LYS A 56 -5.34 14.62 -4.12
CA LYS A 56 -6.12 15.84 -4.01
C LYS A 56 -5.26 16.86 -3.26
N VAL A 57 -4.92 17.97 -3.90
CA VAL A 57 -4.23 19.10 -3.25
C VAL A 57 -5.24 19.82 -2.35
N ALA A 58 -5.54 19.20 -1.21
CA ALA A 58 -6.24 19.81 -0.09
C ALA A 58 -5.50 19.37 1.19
N ALA A 59 -4.60 20.24 1.65
CA ALA A 59 -3.90 20.22 2.95
C ALA A 59 -3.51 18.82 3.48
N ASN A 60 -2.42 18.26 2.96
CA ASN A 60 -1.77 17.09 3.57
C ASN A 60 -0.66 17.58 4.52
N SER A 61 -0.83 17.41 5.84
CA SER A 61 0.17 17.80 6.87
C SER A 61 1.26 16.76 7.13
N ASN A 62 1.37 15.72 6.30
CA ASN A 62 2.50 14.79 6.39
C ASN A 62 3.53 15.14 5.32
N GLN A 63 4.46 16.00 5.71
CA GLN A 63 5.71 16.23 5.00
C GLN A 63 6.52 14.92 5.08
N ALA A 64 6.71 14.26 3.94
CA ALA A 64 7.65 13.16 3.84
C ALA A 64 9.05 13.70 4.15
N ALA A 65 9.71 13.09 5.13
CA ALA A 65 11.10 13.39 5.44
C ALA A 65 11.97 12.94 4.25
N ASP A 66 12.57 13.91 3.57
CA ASP A 66 13.78 13.73 2.78
C ASP A 66 14.90 13.30 3.74
N THR A 67 15.27 12.02 3.72
CA THR A 67 16.59 11.59 4.21
C THR A 67 17.28 10.82 3.08
N PRO A 68 18.22 11.47 2.37
CA PRO A 68 19.10 10.83 1.42
C PRO A 68 19.89 9.69 2.07
N ALA A 69 19.93 8.55 1.40
CA ALA A 69 20.83 7.46 1.71
C ALA A 69 22.26 7.89 1.43
N ASP A 70 23.12 7.93 2.45
CA ASP A 70 24.56 7.99 2.28
C ASP A 70 25.28 7.15 3.35
N GLU A 71 26.03 6.19 2.82
CA GLU A 71 27.22 5.49 3.31
C GLU A 71 27.25 4.68 4.62
N ALA A 72 27.52 3.37 4.44
CA ALA A 72 28.09 2.46 5.43
C ALA A 72 29.50 2.94 5.85
N PRO A 73 29.98 2.54 7.04
CA PRO A 73 30.76 1.31 7.04
C PRO A 73 30.46 0.38 8.22
N VAL A 74 30.53 -0.91 7.89
CA VAL A 74 30.77 -2.02 8.79
C VAL A 74 32.13 -1.85 9.48
N ALA A 75 32.17 -1.99 10.81
CA ALA A 75 33.39 -2.23 11.56
C ALA A 75 33.24 -3.52 12.35
N ASP A 76 34.27 -4.33 12.20
CA ASP A 76 34.37 -5.77 12.40
C ASP A 76 34.25 -6.24 13.85
N ALA A 77 33.83 -7.50 13.98
CA ALA A 77 33.81 -8.24 15.22
C ALA A 77 35.24 -8.54 15.69
N THR A 78 35.54 -8.27 16.96
CA THR A 78 36.74 -8.80 17.61
C THR A 78 36.32 -9.81 18.68
N ASP A 79 36.35 -11.09 18.32
CA ASP A 79 36.54 -12.19 19.27
C ASP A 79 37.72 -13.04 18.78
N GLY A 80 38.65 -13.31 19.70
CA GLY A 80 39.75 -14.27 19.54
C GLY A 80 41.17 -13.68 19.48
N GLN A 81 41.94 -13.81 20.57
CA GLN A 81 43.06 -14.77 20.67
C GLN A 81 44.25 -14.26 21.53
N GLU A 82 44.43 -14.95 22.67
CA GLU A 82 45.69 -15.31 23.37
C GLU A 82 46.69 -14.23 23.84
N GLY A 83 46.96 -14.27 25.15
CA GLY A 83 48.01 -13.54 25.87
C GLY A 83 47.78 -13.57 27.38
#